data_AF-A0A2E6TQC3-F1
#
_entry.id   AF-A0A2E6TQC3-F1
#
_cell.length_a   1.000
_cell.length_b   1.000
_cell.length_c   1.000
_cell.angle_alpha   90.00
_cell.angle_beta   90.00
_cell.angle_gamma   90.00
#
_symmetry.space_group_name_H-M   'P 1'
#
loop_
_entity.id
_entity.type
_entity.pdbx_description
1 polymer ?
#
loop_
_entity_poly.entity_id
_entity_poly.type
_entity_poly.pdbx_seq_one_letter_code
_entity_poly.pdbx_strand_id
1 'polypeptide(L)'
;MKLFSSLFHDLDSMTKTNDRLDRLVDYFNSAPQEDSIWVCWFLSGNRIKGAVKTGELRSFLSDWSKLPLWLIEECHDRVGDLAETIALLAGQEERGGSLGLDQTIRKFLLPLRDLDAGLRKELLADAWNYLSDKEMLPFHKLLTGGFRMGVSKGNLCKALSRVSNLETSRIAQRIAGDWNCENTLFSEIIGPETDQEKNFSRPYPFCLASPLQEEVTKLGSPEDWQVEWKWDGIRAQLLSIGGGRGMIWSRGEETVEESFPELLECLPHLPRDICLDGEILAWGHEGLRSFSHLQKRLGRKMPGPSVLKKEPVRFLAYDLLRLNGKDLRTIPTQERREKLEGIFEGIPLHLPIGLSPVIELNTWEAFTTMRMESRKRGVEGLMLKEKKSVYQSGRVKGVWYKWKIEPYLADMVVVSAQLGHGKRANLYSDYSLAVLNESGKWVTVAKAYSGLSNKEIEEVDRFVRKNITGKFGPVRGVKPELVFEIAFEGVQASGRHKSGVALRFPRIHRWRKDKKPEEVDDLETIRGYAGMSEIKEVDGKKIDASGNLMLF
;
A
#
# COMPACT_ATOMS: atom_id res chain seq x y z
N MET A 1 -14.01 1.35 29.07
CA MET A 1 -14.73 0.81 27.90
C MET A 1 -15.65 1.85 27.27
N LYS A 2 -16.52 2.56 28.01
CA LYS A 2 -17.39 3.63 27.50
C LYS A 2 -16.73 4.63 26.54
N LEU A 3 -15.60 5.24 26.95
CA LEU A 3 -14.87 6.21 26.08
C LEU A 3 -14.40 5.57 24.77
N PHE A 4 -13.87 4.35 24.85
CA PHE A 4 -13.43 3.60 23.67
C PHE A 4 -14.60 3.17 22.77
N SER A 5 -15.73 2.75 23.35
CA SER A 5 -16.94 2.41 22.61
C SER A 5 -17.49 3.62 21.86
N SER A 6 -17.53 4.80 22.48
CA SER A 6 -17.88 6.05 21.79
C SER A 6 -16.89 6.34 20.66
N LEU A 7 -15.57 6.29 20.91
CA LEU A 7 -14.56 6.46 19.86
C LEU A 7 -14.81 5.49 18.70
N PHE A 8 -15.09 4.22 18.99
CA PHE A 8 -15.36 3.21 17.98
C PHE A 8 -16.52 3.63 17.07
N HIS A 9 -17.70 3.89 17.65
CA HIS A 9 -18.89 4.22 16.86
C HIS A 9 -18.75 5.53 16.08
N ASP A 10 -18.05 6.51 16.66
CA ASP A 10 -17.76 7.78 15.98
C ASP A 10 -16.86 7.55 14.76
N LEU A 11 -15.77 6.79 14.90
CA LEU A 11 -14.85 6.52 13.80
C LEU A 11 -15.49 5.70 12.66
N ASP A 12 -16.37 4.75 13.01
CA ASP A 12 -17.08 3.90 12.05
C ASP A 12 -18.05 4.70 11.18
N SER A 13 -18.78 5.63 11.79
CA SER A 13 -19.78 6.47 11.11
C SER A 13 -19.17 7.66 10.34
N MET A 14 -18.04 8.19 10.80
CA MET A 14 -17.35 9.32 10.16
C MET A 14 -16.77 8.92 8.81
N THR A 15 -16.90 9.79 7.79
CA THR A 15 -16.35 9.55 6.44
C THR A 15 -15.18 10.46 6.08
N LYS A 16 -15.02 11.59 6.79
CA LYS A 16 -13.95 12.56 6.55
C LYS A 16 -12.73 12.24 7.40
N THR A 17 -11.56 12.28 6.77
CA THR A 17 -10.28 12.01 7.45
C THR A 17 -10.00 12.99 8.59
N ASN A 18 -10.27 14.28 8.42
CA ASN A 18 -10.01 15.29 9.44
C ASN A 18 -10.89 15.09 10.67
N ASP A 19 -12.19 14.85 10.49
CA ASP A 19 -13.12 14.58 11.59
C ASP A 19 -12.67 13.36 12.43
N ARG A 20 -12.18 12.29 11.77
CA ARG A 20 -11.59 11.13 12.47
C ARG A 20 -10.32 11.49 13.25
N LEU A 21 -9.46 12.35 12.69
CA LEU A 21 -8.25 12.82 13.37
C LEU A 21 -8.59 13.65 14.60
N ASP A 22 -9.52 14.58 14.48
CA ASP A 22 -9.95 15.46 15.58
C ASP A 22 -10.56 14.61 16.70
N ARG A 23 -11.42 13.63 16.35
CA ARG A 23 -12.00 12.71 17.33
C ARG A 23 -10.97 11.85 18.07
N LEU A 24 -9.90 11.42 17.39
CA LEU A 24 -8.78 10.71 18.00
C LEU A 24 -8.00 11.61 18.96
N VAL A 25 -7.74 12.87 18.58
CA VAL A 25 -7.08 13.85 19.45
C VAL A 25 -7.91 14.06 20.72
N ASP A 26 -9.22 14.25 20.59
CA ASP A 26 -10.12 14.40 21.74
C ASP A 26 -10.08 13.18 22.66
N TYR A 27 -10.04 11.97 22.09
CA TYR A 27 -9.91 10.75 22.87
C TYR A 27 -8.58 10.68 23.62
N PHE A 28 -7.45 10.91 22.96
CA PHE A 28 -6.12 10.82 23.59
C PHE A 28 -5.88 11.91 24.64
N ASN A 29 -6.58 13.06 24.55
CA ASN A 29 -6.54 14.11 25.57
C ASN A 29 -7.41 13.81 26.80
N SER A 30 -8.44 12.97 26.68
CA SER A 30 -9.42 12.73 27.75
C SER A 30 -9.40 11.32 28.35
N ALA A 31 -8.90 10.33 27.61
CA ALA A 31 -8.82 8.95 28.08
C ALA A 31 -7.61 8.74 29.01
N PRO A 32 -7.70 7.79 29.96
CA PRO A 32 -6.53 7.32 30.72
C PRO A 32 -5.39 6.86 29.78
N GLN A 33 -4.15 6.98 30.25
CA GLN A 33 -2.98 6.60 29.45
C GLN A 33 -2.94 5.09 29.18
N GLU A 34 -3.40 4.31 30.16
CA GLU A 34 -3.52 2.85 30.10
C GLU A 34 -4.53 2.42 29.02
N ASP A 35 -5.63 3.18 28.84
CA ASP A 35 -6.58 2.95 27.75
C ASP A 35 -5.99 3.39 26.40
N SER A 36 -5.30 4.54 26.38
CA SER A 36 -4.74 5.14 25.17
C SER A 36 -3.69 4.26 24.50
N ILE A 37 -2.81 3.60 25.27
CA ILE A 37 -1.78 2.71 24.71
C ILE A 37 -2.41 1.51 23.98
N TRP A 38 -3.50 0.94 24.49
CA TRP A 38 -4.24 -0.12 23.80
C TRP A 38 -4.82 0.36 22.47
N VAL A 39 -5.42 1.54 22.45
CA VAL A 39 -5.95 2.13 21.20
C VAL A 39 -4.85 2.35 20.18
N CYS A 40 -3.69 2.87 20.58
CA CYS A 40 -2.53 2.99 19.70
C CYS A 40 -2.09 1.63 19.13
N TRP A 41 -2.08 0.59 19.98
CA TRP A 41 -1.63 -0.74 19.60
C TRP A 41 -2.58 -1.38 18.59
N PHE A 42 -3.89 -1.34 18.83
CA PHE A 42 -4.90 -1.87 17.90
C PHE A 42 -4.96 -1.08 16.60
N LEU A 43 -4.91 0.26 16.64
CA LEU A 43 -4.92 1.09 15.43
C LEU A 43 -3.63 0.97 14.61
N SER A 44 -2.52 0.51 15.21
CA SER A 44 -1.31 0.10 14.48
C SER A 44 -1.48 -1.23 13.73
N GLY A 45 -2.62 -1.90 13.88
CA GLY A 45 -2.98 -3.14 13.20
C GLY A 45 -2.62 -4.40 14.00
N ASN A 46 -2.28 -4.26 15.28
CA ASN A 46 -2.07 -5.40 16.16
C ASN A 46 -3.40 -5.99 16.64
N ARG A 47 -3.36 -7.22 17.12
CA ARG A 47 -4.53 -7.95 17.63
C ARG A 47 -4.14 -8.93 18.72
N ILE A 48 -5.05 -9.17 19.64
CA ILE A 48 -4.92 -10.25 20.62
C ILE A 48 -5.08 -11.57 19.85
N LYS A 49 -4.03 -12.41 19.85
CA LYS A 49 -4.03 -13.69 19.14
C LYS A 49 -4.46 -14.81 20.09
N GLY A 50 -5.20 -15.79 19.55
CA GLY A 50 -5.48 -17.05 20.25
C GLY A 50 -6.51 -16.98 21.36
N ALA A 51 -7.33 -15.93 21.44
CA ALA A 51 -8.33 -15.80 22.50
C ALA A 51 -9.47 -16.83 22.37
N VAL A 52 -10.20 -16.88 21.25
CA VAL A 52 -11.33 -17.81 21.04
C VAL A 52 -11.47 -18.14 19.55
N LYS A 53 -11.86 -19.39 19.21
CA LYS A 53 -12.16 -19.78 17.82
C LYS A 53 -13.57 -19.32 17.42
N THR A 54 -13.78 -19.00 16.14
CA THR A 54 -15.09 -18.52 15.64
C THR A 54 -16.22 -19.54 15.80
N GLY A 55 -15.95 -20.83 15.61
CA GLY A 55 -16.94 -21.89 15.84
C GLY A 55 -17.36 -22.02 17.31
N GLU A 56 -16.40 -21.85 18.23
CA GLU A 56 -16.63 -21.85 19.67
C GLU A 56 -17.50 -20.65 20.10
N LEU A 57 -17.22 -19.44 19.57
CA LEU A 57 -18.06 -18.26 19.81
C LEU A 57 -19.52 -18.45 19.36
N ARG A 58 -19.75 -19.07 18.19
CA ARG A 58 -21.12 -19.36 17.73
C ARG A 58 -21.82 -20.37 18.62
N SER A 59 -21.11 -21.39 19.10
CA SER A 59 -21.66 -22.35 20.06
C SER A 59 -22.06 -21.66 21.37
N PHE A 60 -21.20 -20.78 21.90
CA PHE A 60 -21.49 -20.05 23.13
C PHE A 60 -22.67 -19.09 22.96
N LEU A 61 -22.75 -18.42 21.81
CA LEU A 61 -23.90 -17.56 21.49
C LEU A 61 -25.19 -18.37 21.37
N SER A 62 -25.13 -19.57 20.78
CA SER A 62 -26.28 -20.49 20.70
C SER A 62 -26.81 -20.86 22.07
N ASP A 63 -25.90 -21.25 22.98
CA ASP A 63 -26.25 -21.58 24.36
C ASP A 63 -26.83 -20.39 25.13
N TRP A 64 -26.29 -19.19 24.91
CA TRP A 64 -26.72 -17.96 25.59
C TRP A 64 -28.07 -17.43 25.10
N SER A 65 -28.22 -17.28 23.79
CA SER A 65 -29.44 -16.75 23.16
C SER A 65 -30.57 -17.78 23.10
N LYS A 66 -30.26 -19.06 23.35
CA LYS A 66 -31.15 -20.22 23.16
C LYS A 66 -31.62 -20.38 21.71
N LEU A 67 -30.91 -19.78 20.75
CA LEU A 67 -31.15 -19.95 19.33
C LEU A 67 -30.32 -21.11 18.78
N PRO A 68 -30.87 -21.94 17.87
CA PRO A 68 -30.10 -23.02 17.26
C PRO A 68 -28.98 -22.47 16.37
N LEU A 69 -27.88 -23.23 16.25
CA LEU A 69 -26.67 -22.79 15.54
C LEU A 69 -26.92 -22.36 14.08
N TRP A 70 -27.77 -23.08 13.35
CA TRP A 70 -28.10 -22.75 11.95
C TRP A 70 -28.73 -21.36 11.81
N LEU A 71 -29.51 -20.91 12.80
CA LEU A 71 -30.15 -19.59 12.76
C LEU A 71 -29.12 -18.48 13.01
N ILE A 72 -28.15 -18.72 13.88
CA ILE A 72 -27.01 -17.81 14.09
C ILE A 72 -26.18 -17.68 12.81
N GLU A 73 -25.99 -18.76 12.07
CA GLU A 73 -25.29 -18.75 10.78
C GLU A 73 -26.03 -17.91 9.73
N GLU A 74 -27.35 -18.08 9.60
CA GLU A 74 -28.18 -17.24 8.72
C GLU A 74 -28.16 -15.75 9.12
N CYS A 75 -28.22 -15.44 10.41
CA CYS A 75 -28.06 -14.07 10.90
C CYS A 75 -26.69 -13.49 10.51
N HIS A 76 -25.63 -14.28 10.69
CA HIS A 76 -24.28 -13.87 10.33
C HIS A 76 -24.12 -13.61 8.83
N ASP A 77 -24.70 -14.43 7.97
CA ASP A 77 -24.65 -14.24 6.51
C ASP A 77 -25.39 -12.96 6.07
N ARG A 78 -26.47 -12.60 6.76
CA ARG A 78 -27.22 -11.37 6.48
C ARG A 78 -26.50 -10.09 6.92
N VAL A 79 -25.83 -10.15 8.08
CA VAL A 79 -25.07 -9.02 8.66
C VAL A 79 -23.71 -8.88 7.98
N GLY A 80 -23.05 -10.01 7.69
CA GLY A 80 -21.73 -10.07 7.09
C GLY A 80 -20.55 -9.90 8.08
N ASP A 81 -20.83 -9.78 9.38
CA ASP A 81 -19.82 -9.63 10.44
C ASP A 81 -20.22 -10.35 11.74
N LEU A 82 -19.34 -11.23 12.22
CA LEU A 82 -19.61 -12.05 13.40
C LEU A 82 -19.67 -11.24 14.70
N ALA A 83 -18.85 -10.19 14.83
CA ALA A 83 -18.84 -9.37 16.04
C ALA A 83 -20.15 -8.58 16.18
N GLU A 84 -20.65 -8.04 15.07
CA GLU A 84 -21.96 -7.38 15.00
C GLU A 84 -23.12 -8.36 15.23
N THR A 85 -23.03 -9.57 14.66
CA THR A 85 -24.02 -10.62 14.91
C THR A 85 -24.11 -10.97 16.39
N ILE A 86 -22.97 -11.16 17.08
CA ILE A 86 -22.95 -11.43 18.52
C ILE A 86 -23.50 -10.24 19.30
N ALA A 87 -23.11 -9.01 18.95
CA ALA A 87 -23.58 -7.82 19.65
C ALA A 87 -25.11 -7.68 19.60
N LEU A 88 -25.72 -7.98 18.45
CA LEU A 88 -27.17 -7.92 18.26
C LEU A 88 -27.94 -9.05 18.96
N LEU A 89 -27.33 -10.24 19.10
CA LEU A 89 -28.01 -11.44 19.64
C LEU A 89 -27.72 -11.69 21.13
N ALA A 90 -26.57 -11.24 21.64
CA ALA A 90 -26.19 -11.41 23.04
C ALA A 90 -26.53 -10.20 23.91
N GLY A 91 -26.66 -9.00 23.33
CA GLY A 91 -27.01 -7.78 24.05
C GLY A 91 -28.36 -7.93 24.75
N GLN A 92 -28.40 -7.59 26.04
CA GLN A 92 -29.62 -7.46 26.84
C GLN A 92 -29.61 -6.10 27.52
N GLU A 93 -30.79 -5.65 28.01
CA GLU A 93 -31.06 -4.34 28.63
C GLU A 93 -29.86 -3.62 29.25
N GLU A 94 -29.77 -2.29 29.06
CA GLU A 94 -28.64 -1.44 29.47
C GLU A 94 -28.11 -1.72 30.89
N ARG A 95 -27.08 -2.59 30.98
CA ARG A 95 -26.23 -2.77 32.15
C ARG A 95 -24.86 -2.21 31.81
N GLY A 96 -24.54 -1.05 32.38
CA GLY A 96 -23.32 -0.31 32.05
C GLY A 96 -22.24 -0.50 33.10
N GLY A 97 -21.24 -1.32 32.81
CA GLY A 97 -20.00 -1.39 33.58
C GLY A 97 -19.24 -0.05 33.67
N SER A 98 -18.40 0.10 34.70
CA SER A 98 -17.54 1.28 34.92
C SER A 98 -16.08 1.09 34.51
N LEU A 99 -15.68 -0.10 34.03
CA LEU A 99 -14.27 -0.41 33.75
C LEU A 99 -13.75 0.38 32.55
N GLY A 100 -12.47 0.79 32.61
CA GLY A 100 -11.67 1.31 31.50
C GLY A 100 -11.42 0.26 30.40
N LEU A 101 -10.92 0.66 29.24
CA LEU A 101 -10.55 -0.26 28.16
C LEU A 101 -9.47 -1.26 28.63
N ASP A 102 -8.40 -0.78 29.25
CA ASP A 102 -7.31 -1.62 29.78
C ASP A 102 -7.85 -2.66 30.76
N GLN A 103 -8.66 -2.22 31.72
CA GLN A 103 -9.26 -3.08 32.72
C GLN A 103 -10.20 -4.12 32.10
N THR A 104 -11.01 -3.74 31.11
CA THR A 104 -11.87 -4.68 30.38
C THR A 104 -11.05 -5.72 29.63
N ILE A 105 -9.95 -5.31 28.97
CA ILE A 105 -9.05 -6.22 28.25
C ILE A 105 -8.39 -7.22 29.21
N ARG A 106 -7.82 -6.73 30.30
CA ARG A 106 -7.12 -7.57 31.30
C ARG A 106 -8.07 -8.51 32.02
N LYS A 107 -9.30 -8.05 32.31
CA LYS A 107 -10.29 -8.86 33.01
C LYS A 107 -10.92 -9.93 32.11
N PHE A 108 -11.27 -9.59 30.88
CA PHE A 108 -12.14 -10.44 30.05
C PHE A 108 -11.48 -10.98 28.77
N LEU A 109 -10.52 -10.28 28.15
CA LEU A 109 -9.98 -10.67 26.85
C LEU A 109 -8.67 -11.45 26.94
N LEU A 110 -7.70 -10.97 27.72
CA LEU A 110 -6.40 -11.65 27.86
C LEU A 110 -6.53 -13.05 28.46
N PRO A 111 -7.32 -13.28 29.54
CA PRO A 111 -7.41 -14.61 30.15
C PRO A 111 -7.97 -15.69 29.22
N LEU A 112 -8.80 -15.33 28.23
CA LEU A 112 -9.40 -16.30 27.30
C LEU A 112 -8.37 -17.16 26.54
N ARG A 113 -7.15 -16.65 26.36
CA ARG A 113 -6.07 -17.33 25.65
C ARG A 113 -5.64 -18.64 26.31
N ASP A 114 -5.69 -18.67 27.64
CA ASP A 114 -5.08 -19.73 28.44
C ASP A 114 -6.12 -20.63 29.12
N LEU A 115 -7.40 -20.23 29.11
CA LEU A 115 -8.50 -20.99 29.68
C LEU A 115 -8.96 -22.15 28.77
N ASP A 116 -9.54 -23.18 29.35
CA ASP A 116 -10.26 -24.21 28.59
C ASP A 116 -11.64 -23.69 28.10
N ALA A 117 -12.31 -24.49 27.27
CA ALA A 117 -13.56 -24.08 26.64
C ALA A 117 -14.71 -23.80 27.65
N GLY A 118 -14.77 -24.53 28.76
CA GLY A 118 -15.79 -24.33 29.79
C GLY A 118 -15.61 -22.98 30.49
N LEU A 119 -14.40 -22.73 30.99
CA LEU A 119 -14.06 -21.47 31.66
C LEU A 119 -14.11 -20.26 30.71
N ARG A 120 -13.77 -20.43 29.41
CA ARG A 120 -13.97 -19.38 28.40
C ARG A 120 -15.43 -18.99 28.24
N LYS A 121 -16.34 -19.98 28.23
CA LYS A 121 -17.78 -19.75 28.12
C LYS A 121 -18.31 -18.96 29.31
N GLU A 122 -17.89 -19.34 30.53
CA GLU A 122 -18.26 -18.63 31.77
C GLU A 122 -17.75 -17.19 31.75
N LEU A 123 -16.48 -16.96 31.40
CA LEU A 123 -15.90 -15.62 31.35
C LEU A 123 -16.56 -14.72 30.28
N LEU A 124 -16.96 -15.28 29.13
CA LEU A 124 -17.71 -14.54 28.12
C LEU A 124 -19.13 -14.21 28.57
N ALA A 125 -19.80 -15.13 29.26
CA ALA A 125 -21.10 -14.86 29.88
C ALA A 125 -21.01 -13.72 30.91
N ASP A 126 -19.95 -13.70 31.74
CA ASP A 126 -19.68 -12.60 32.67
C ASP A 126 -19.43 -11.28 31.94
N ALA A 127 -18.69 -11.30 30.83
CA ALA A 127 -18.48 -10.12 30.00
C ALA A 127 -19.80 -9.60 29.40
N TRP A 128 -20.65 -10.48 28.86
CA TRP A 128 -21.96 -10.11 28.29
C TRP A 128 -22.92 -9.57 29.33
N ASN A 129 -22.89 -10.08 30.57
CA ASN A 129 -23.65 -9.52 31.68
C ASN A 129 -23.14 -8.13 32.14
N TYR A 130 -21.88 -7.81 31.85
CA TYR A 130 -21.22 -6.61 32.34
C TYR A 130 -21.23 -5.44 31.35
N LEU A 131 -21.16 -5.74 30.05
CA LEU A 131 -21.06 -4.75 28.97
C LEU A 131 -22.44 -4.19 28.61
N SER A 132 -22.48 -2.90 28.27
CA SER A 132 -23.68 -2.30 27.67
C SER A 132 -23.80 -2.64 26.18
N ASP A 133 -25.00 -2.47 25.61
CA ASP A 133 -25.28 -2.71 24.18
C ASP A 133 -24.29 -2.00 23.25
N LYS A 134 -23.91 -0.76 23.57
CA LYS A 134 -22.94 0.02 22.78
C LYS A 134 -21.52 -0.52 22.90
N GLU A 135 -21.18 -1.21 23.98
CA GLU A 135 -19.84 -1.76 24.22
C GLU A 135 -19.65 -3.16 23.65
N MET A 136 -20.75 -3.90 23.41
CA MET A 136 -20.75 -5.26 22.89
C MET A 136 -20.04 -5.36 21.53
N LEU A 137 -20.38 -4.50 20.57
CA LEU A 137 -19.76 -4.53 19.25
C LEU A 137 -18.24 -4.25 19.30
N PRO A 138 -17.76 -3.14 19.89
CA PRO A 138 -16.33 -2.88 20.03
C PRO A 138 -15.59 -4.01 20.75
N PHE A 139 -16.15 -4.56 21.83
CA PHE A 139 -15.54 -5.69 22.55
C PHE A 139 -15.31 -6.91 21.65
N HIS A 140 -16.33 -7.32 20.88
CA HIS A 140 -16.20 -8.46 19.98
C HIS A 140 -15.32 -8.17 18.78
N LYS A 141 -15.19 -6.92 18.34
CA LYS A 141 -14.22 -6.52 17.30
C LYS A 141 -12.78 -6.66 17.78
N LEU A 142 -12.50 -6.34 19.05
CA LEU A 142 -11.20 -6.62 19.67
C LEU A 142 -10.95 -8.13 19.77
N LEU A 143 -11.95 -8.90 20.23
CA LEU A 143 -11.85 -10.35 20.42
C LEU A 143 -11.61 -11.12 19.11
N THR A 144 -12.36 -10.79 18.06
CA THR A 144 -12.29 -11.46 16.76
C THR A 144 -11.13 -10.96 15.89
N GLY A 145 -10.47 -9.86 16.29
CA GLY A 145 -9.45 -9.19 15.49
C GLY A 145 -10.01 -8.48 14.24
N GLY A 146 -11.33 -8.26 14.19
CA GLY A 146 -12.03 -7.52 13.14
C GLY A 146 -11.99 -5.99 13.31
N PHE A 147 -11.19 -5.47 14.23
CA PHE A 147 -11.06 -4.04 14.51
C PHE A 147 -10.42 -3.29 13.33
N ARG A 148 -11.27 -2.67 12.49
CA ARG A 148 -10.88 -1.90 11.29
C ARG A 148 -11.68 -0.60 11.19
N MET A 149 -11.29 0.41 11.96
CA MET A 149 -12.04 1.68 12.11
C MET A 149 -11.78 2.71 11.00
N GLY A 150 -11.27 2.27 9.84
CA GLY A 150 -10.92 3.20 8.76
C GLY A 150 -9.82 4.22 9.10
N VAL A 151 -9.01 3.95 10.13
CA VAL A 151 -7.85 4.78 10.52
C VAL A 151 -6.58 4.03 10.13
N SER A 152 -5.74 4.65 9.31
CA SER A 152 -4.41 4.12 8.98
C SER A 152 -3.41 4.41 10.09
N LYS A 153 -2.31 3.63 10.15
CA LYS A 153 -1.17 3.91 11.05
C LYS A 153 -0.64 5.34 10.89
N GLY A 154 -0.58 5.85 9.65
CA GLY A 154 -0.21 7.24 9.38
C GLY A 154 -1.17 8.27 9.98
N ASN A 155 -2.49 8.03 9.93
CA ASN A 155 -3.46 8.92 10.58
C ASN A 155 -3.37 8.86 12.11
N LEU A 156 -3.11 7.68 12.69
CA LEU A 156 -2.79 7.56 14.11
C LEU A 156 -1.58 8.42 14.48
N CYS A 157 -0.47 8.32 13.73
CA CYS A 157 0.72 9.16 13.95
C CYS A 157 0.39 10.66 13.91
N LYS A 158 -0.46 11.09 12.96
CA LYS A 158 -0.89 12.49 12.84
C LYS A 158 -1.73 12.95 14.03
N ALA A 159 -2.63 12.11 14.54
CA ALA A 159 -3.41 12.44 15.73
C ALA A 159 -2.51 12.57 16.97
N LEU A 160 -1.63 11.60 17.21
CA LEU A 160 -0.67 11.64 18.32
C LEU A 160 0.34 12.80 18.21
N SER A 161 0.73 13.17 16.99
CA SER A 161 1.56 14.34 16.70
C SER A 161 0.88 15.64 17.16
N ARG A 162 -0.44 15.78 16.96
CA ARG A 162 -1.21 16.93 17.46
C ARG A 162 -1.34 16.94 18.98
N VAL A 163 -1.49 15.78 19.61
CA VAL A 163 -1.59 15.63 21.08
C VAL A 163 -0.26 16.00 21.76
N SER A 164 0.85 15.53 21.20
CA SER A 164 2.19 15.68 21.77
C SER A 164 2.94 16.94 21.32
N ASN A 165 2.45 17.64 20.29
CA ASN A 165 3.17 18.67 19.56
C ASN A 165 4.55 18.21 19.02
N LEU A 166 4.67 16.91 18.72
CA LEU A 166 5.87 16.33 18.09
C LEU A 166 5.65 16.17 16.59
N GLU A 167 6.75 16.12 15.84
CA GLU A 167 6.72 15.77 14.42
C GLU A 167 6.11 14.38 14.19
N THR A 168 5.28 14.22 13.16
CA THR A 168 4.62 12.94 12.82
C THR A 168 5.63 11.81 12.58
N SER A 169 6.78 12.12 11.99
CA SER A 169 7.86 11.16 11.77
C SER A 169 8.50 10.67 13.08
N ARG A 170 8.52 11.49 14.12
CA ARG A 170 9.00 11.12 15.47
C ARG A 170 8.04 10.14 16.14
N ILE A 171 6.74 10.42 16.09
CA ILE A 171 5.73 9.49 16.59
C ILE A 171 5.86 8.15 15.86
N ALA A 172 5.93 8.20 14.53
CA ALA A 172 6.04 7.00 13.72
C ALA A 172 7.25 6.13 14.08
N GLN A 173 8.38 6.75 14.40
CA GLN A 173 9.57 6.06 14.92
C GLN A 173 9.34 5.40 16.27
N ARG A 174 8.68 6.08 17.21
CA ARG A 174 8.39 5.55 18.55
C ARG A 174 7.41 4.38 18.52
N ILE A 175 6.55 4.33 17.49
CA ILE A 175 5.62 3.22 17.24
C ILE A 175 6.07 2.30 16.07
N ALA A 176 7.35 2.35 15.70
CA ALA A 176 7.98 1.45 14.74
C ALA A 176 8.58 0.22 15.46
N GLY A 177 8.72 -0.89 14.74
CA GLY A 177 9.27 -2.13 15.30
C GLY A 177 8.36 -2.85 16.30
N ASP A 178 8.97 -3.70 17.13
CA ASP A 178 8.30 -4.65 18.03
C ASP A 178 8.06 -4.05 19.43
N TRP A 179 7.19 -3.04 19.49
CA TRP A 179 6.71 -2.49 20.76
C TRP A 179 5.38 -3.15 21.16
N ASN A 180 5.07 -3.16 22.45
CA ASN A 180 3.80 -3.69 22.94
C ASN A 180 3.22 -2.82 24.05
N CYS A 181 1.89 -2.86 24.18
CA CYS A 181 1.14 -2.08 25.17
C CYS A 181 1.28 -2.60 26.61
N GLU A 182 1.93 -3.76 26.83
CA GLU A 182 2.19 -4.30 28.17
C GLU A 182 3.46 -3.69 28.78
N ASN A 183 4.44 -3.34 27.95
CA ASN A 183 5.78 -2.91 28.37
C ASN A 183 6.13 -1.47 27.98
N THR A 184 5.31 -0.82 27.14
CA THR A 184 5.53 0.56 26.69
C THR A 184 4.47 1.47 27.31
N LEU A 185 4.90 2.52 27.99
CA LEU A 185 3.97 3.54 28.50
C LEU A 185 3.53 4.49 27.38
N PHE A 186 2.29 4.97 27.44
CA PHE A 186 1.82 5.97 26.48
C PHE A 186 2.68 7.24 26.49
N SER A 187 3.19 7.65 27.65
CA SER A 187 4.13 8.75 27.81
C SER A 187 5.44 8.56 27.07
N GLU A 188 5.88 7.33 26.78
CA GLU A 188 7.08 7.10 25.96
C GLU A 188 6.81 7.44 24.48
N ILE A 189 5.56 7.32 24.03
CA ILE A 189 5.16 7.66 22.66
C ILE A 189 4.97 9.18 22.51
N ILE A 190 4.24 9.80 23.44
CA ILE A 190 3.82 11.21 23.34
C ILE A 190 4.68 12.20 24.14
N GLY A 191 5.59 11.72 24.98
CA GLY A 191 6.42 12.57 25.85
C GLY A 191 7.38 13.47 25.06
N PRO A 192 7.91 14.54 25.67
CA PRO A 192 8.82 15.44 24.98
C PRO A 192 10.04 14.70 24.40
N GLU A 193 10.63 15.27 23.37
CA GLU A 193 11.84 14.73 22.75
C GLU A 193 13.04 14.92 23.69
N THR A 194 13.71 13.82 24.04
CA THR A 194 14.95 13.85 24.83
C THR A 194 16.13 14.32 23.98
N ASP A 195 17.18 14.84 24.61
CA ASP A 195 18.39 15.28 23.86
C ASP A 195 19.12 14.13 23.16
N GLN A 196 18.97 12.90 23.65
CA GLN A 196 19.43 11.71 22.93
C GLN A 196 18.59 11.45 21.68
N GLU A 197 17.27 11.64 21.74
CA GLU A 197 16.36 11.45 20.59
C GLU A 197 16.56 12.48 19.48
N LYS A 198 16.85 13.74 19.83
CA LYS A 198 17.13 14.83 18.86
C LYS A 198 18.25 14.47 17.88
N ASN A 199 19.18 13.62 18.31
CA ASN A 199 20.36 13.21 17.55
C ASN A 199 20.16 11.92 16.74
N PHE A 200 18.99 11.29 16.79
CA PHE A 200 18.69 10.08 16.02
C PHE A 200 17.92 10.35 14.73
N SER A 201 18.26 9.58 13.70
CA SER A 201 17.73 9.61 12.35
C SER A 201 16.22 9.42 12.37
N ARG A 202 15.52 10.34 11.73
CA ARG A 202 14.06 10.34 11.53
C ARG A 202 13.77 10.46 10.04
N PRO A 203 12.66 9.90 9.55
CA PRO A 203 12.28 10.08 8.16
C PRO A 203 12.09 11.56 7.83
N TYR A 204 12.56 11.96 6.65
CA TYR A 204 12.38 13.31 6.12
C TYR A 204 11.22 13.36 5.13
N PRO A 205 10.56 14.51 4.98
CA PRO A 205 9.62 14.69 3.89
C PRO A 205 10.32 14.51 2.54
N PHE A 206 9.71 13.78 1.62
CA PHE A 206 10.30 13.44 0.33
C PHE A 206 10.42 14.64 -0.61
N CYS A 207 11.57 14.74 -1.30
CA CYS A 207 11.75 15.63 -2.46
C CYS A 207 11.00 15.07 -3.67
N LEU A 208 10.13 15.86 -4.30
CA LEU A 208 9.26 15.41 -5.38
C LEU A 208 9.66 16.02 -6.72
N ALA A 209 9.81 15.16 -7.73
CA ALA A 209 10.09 15.60 -9.09
C ALA A 209 8.85 16.08 -9.85
N SER A 210 9.05 17.10 -10.68
CA SER A 210 8.06 17.60 -11.64
C SER A 210 8.13 16.78 -12.95
N PRO A 211 7.00 16.51 -13.63
CA PRO A 211 7.07 15.96 -14.99
C PRO A 211 7.80 16.94 -15.91
N LEU A 212 8.74 16.44 -16.73
CA LEU A 212 9.31 17.24 -17.81
C LEU A 212 8.27 17.34 -18.93
N GLN A 213 7.75 18.55 -19.17
CA GLN A 213 6.76 18.83 -20.21
C GLN A 213 7.36 19.59 -21.41
N GLU A 214 8.52 20.19 -21.21
CA GLU A 214 9.24 20.95 -22.21
C GLU A 214 10.35 20.09 -22.84
N GLU A 215 10.91 20.55 -23.96
CA GLU A 215 12.11 19.93 -24.53
C GLU A 215 13.26 19.95 -23.53
N VAL A 216 13.95 18.82 -23.40
CA VAL A 216 15.03 18.64 -22.42
C VAL A 216 16.18 19.62 -22.63
N THR A 217 16.39 20.07 -23.87
CA THR A 217 17.39 21.08 -24.25
C THR A 217 17.20 22.41 -23.54
N LYS A 218 15.98 22.74 -23.09
CA LYS A 218 15.70 23.95 -22.31
C LYS A 218 16.22 23.89 -20.86
N LEU A 219 16.70 22.73 -20.41
CA LEU A 219 17.28 22.56 -19.08
C LEU A 219 18.75 23.03 -18.98
N GLY A 220 19.35 23.49 -20.09
CA GLY A 220 20.74 23.93 -20.12
C GLY A 220 21.70 22.79 -20.47
N SER A 221 22.92 22.83 -19.92
CA SER A 221 23.94 21.81 -20.19
C SER A 221 23.60 20.48 -19.51
N PRO A 222 23.72 19.32 -20.17
CA PRO A 222 23.58 18.02 -19.51
C PRO A 222 24.55 17.82 -18.33
N GLU A 223 25.71 18.48 -18.35
CA GLU A 223 26.73 18.37 -17.29
C GLU A 223 26.27 18.92 -15.94
N ASP A 224 25.31 19.86 -15.93
CA ASP A 224 24.70 20.41 -14.71
C ASP A 224 23.71 19.43 -14.06
N TRP A 225 23.41 18.30 -14.71
CA TRP A 225 22.41 17.34 -14.27
C TRP A 225 23.03 15.99 -13.92
N GLN A 226 22.65 15.45 -12.77
CA GLN A 226 22.82 14.03 -12.46
C GLN A 226 21.63 13.27 -13.04
N VAL A 227 21.92 12.31 -13.93
CA VAL A 227 20.90 11.53 -14.62
C VAL A 227 20.94 10.09 -14.10
N GLU A 228 19.79 9.59 -13.69
CA GLU A 228 19.62 8.22 -13.20
C GLU A 228 18.40 7.58 -13.84
N TRP A 229 18.29 6.26 -13.77
CA TRP A 229 17.05 5.60 -14.17
C TRP A 229 15.89 6.01 -13.26
N LYS A 230 14.73 6.20 -13.87
CA LYS A 230 13.49 6.31 -13.13
C LYS A 230 13.01 4.91 -12.78
N TRP A 231 13.46 4.43 -11.63
CA TRP A 231 13.08 3.13 -11.09
C TRP A 231 11.57 3.00 -10.89
N ASP A 232 11.14 1.75 -10.97
CA ASP A 232 9.76 1.32 -10.96
C ASP A 232 9.51 0.39 -9.78
N GLY A 233 9.32 0.99 -8.61
CA GLY A 233 9.29 0.26 -7.34
C GLY A 233 8.48 0.99 -6.26
N ILE A 234 8.91 0.80 -5.02
CA ILE A 234 8.35 1.49 -3.86
C ILE A 234 9.42 2.42 -3.30
N ARG A 235 9.26 3.72 -3.53
CA ARG A 235 10.11 4.73 -2.90
C ARG A 235 10.05 4.63 -1.39
N ALA A 236 11.22 4.55 -0.77
CA ALA A 236 11.36 4.49 0.67
C ALA A 236 12.65 5.19 1.14
N GLN A 237 12.64 5.61 2.39
CA GLN A 237 13.83 5.97 3.12
C GLN A 237 14.27 4.79 3.99
N LEU A 238 15.56 4.46 3.96
CA LEU A 238 16.17 3.46 4.83
C LEU A 238 16.99 4.17 5.91
N LEU A 239 16.67 3.91 7.17
CA LEU A 239 17.27 4.59 8.31
C LEU A 239 17.99 3.57 9.19
N SER A 240 19.25 3.84 9.54
CA SER A 240 19.98 3.08 10.58
C SER A 240 20.28 4.00 11.76
N ILE A 241 19.96 3.54 12.96
CA ILE A 241 20.15 4.26 14.24
C ILE A 241 21.48 3.83 14.89
N GLY A 242 22.09 2.75 14.39
CA GLY A 242 23.29 2.10 14.93
C GLY A 242 22.98 0.84 15.74
N GLY A 243 23.97 -0.05 15.85
CA GLY A 243 23.82 -1.34 16.54
C GLY A 243 22.84 -2.30 15.87
N GLY A 244 22.74 -2.25 14.53
CA GLY A 244 21.86 -3.13 13.74
C GLY A 244 20.37 -2.75 13.77
N ARG A 245 19.99 -1.61 14.39
CA ARG A 245 18.60 -1.14 14.48
C ARG A 245 18.29 -0.06 13.46
N GLY A 246 17.08 -0.07 12.92
CA GLY A 246 16.66 0.83 11.85
C GLY A 246 15.20 0.66 11.46
N MET A 247 14.77 1.38 10.43
CA MET A 247 13.42 1.26 9.87
C MET A 247 13.40 1.55 8.36
N ILE A 248 12.30 1.20 7.71
CA ILE A 248 12.06 1.49 6.30
C ILE A 248 10.78 2.32 6.18
N TRP A 249 10.93 3.59 5.82
CA TRP A 249 9.83 4.54 5.74
C TRP A 249 9.40 4.75 4.29
N SER A 250 8.22 4.26 3.93
CA SER A 250 7.71 4.44 2.57
C SER A 250 7.20 5.86 2.32
N ARG A 251 7.08 6.21 1.04
CA ARG A 251 6.42 7.44 0.61
C ARG A 251 4.96 7.57 1.08
N GLY A 252 4.31 6.46 1.43
CA GLY A 252 2.95 6.46 2.00
C GLY A 252 2.86 7.01 3.42
N GLU A 253 3.98 7.50 3.99
CA GLU A 253 4.10 7.91 5.39
C GLU A 253 3.81 6.75 6.36
N GLU A 254 4.34 5.58 6.03
CA GLU A 254 4.23 4.39 6.87
C GLU A 254 5.51 3.53 6.82
N THR A 255 5.73 2.82 7.92
CA THR A 255 6.76 1.80 8.08
C THR A 255 6.42 0.56 7.25
N VAL A 256 7.37 0.04 6.48
CA VAL A 256 7.18 -1.13 5.59
C VAL A 256 8.16 -2.27 5.84
N GLU A 257 8.97 -2.20 6.91
CA GLU A 257 9.97 -3.21 7.24
C GLU A 257 9.40 -4.64 7.39
N GLU A 258 8.19 -4.81 7.93
CA GLU A 258 7.56 -6.13 8.05
C GLU A 258 7.33 -6.78 6.67
N SER A 259 7.03 -5.95 5.66
CA SER A 259 6.78 -6.41 4.29
C SER A 259 8.06 -6.70 3.53
N PHE A 260 9.21 -6.18 3.99
CA PHE A 260 10.53 -6.30 3.36
C PHE A 260 11.63 -6.59 4.41
N PRO A 261 11.48 -7.66 5.22
CA PRO A 261 12.38 -7.91 6.35
C PRO A 261 13.82 -8.21 5.92
N GLU A 262 14.03 -8.75 4.72
CA GLU A 262 15.37 -9.01 4.18
C GLU A 262 16.19 -7.72 4.03
N LEU A 263 15.55 -6.57 3.82
CA LEU A 263 16.25 -5.28 3.72
C LEU A 263 16.88 -4.86 5.05
N LEU A 264 16.42 -5.39 6.19
CA LEU A 264 17.00 -5.08 7.49
C LEU A 264 18.38 -5.73 7.69
N GLU A 265 18.72 -6.75 6.89
CA GLU A 265 20.02 -7.43 6.95
C GLU A 265 21.20 -6.49 6.65
N CYS A 266 20.97 -5.38 5.93
CA CYS A 266 22.01 -4.40 5.66
C CYS A 266 22.27 -3.42 6.81
N LEU A 267 21.35 -3.28 7.79
CA LEU A 267 21.46 -2.28 8.86
C LEU A 267 22.76 -2.37 9.68
N PRO A 268 23.32 -3.55 10.01
CA PRO A 268 24.61 -3.67 10.70
C PRO A 268 25.81 -3.17 9.88
N HIS A 269 25.69 -3.14 8.55
CA HIS A 269 26.75 -2.71 7.63
C HIS A 269 26.68 -1.23 7.28
N LEU A 270 25.59 -0.56 7.65
CA LEU A 270 25.43 0.87 7.41
C LEU A 270 26.08 1.70 8.51
N PRO A 271 26.65 2.86 8.17
CA PRO A 271 27.10 3.84 9.16
C PRO A 271 26.01 4.17 10.17
N ARG A 272 26.43 4.54 11.38
CA ARG A 272 25.50 4.97 12.43
C ARG A 272 24.78 6.24 11.99
N ASP A 273 23.50 6.32 12.32
CA ASP A 273 22.69 7.51 12.12
C ASP A 273 22.67 7.99 10.67
N ILE A 274 22.28 7.08 9.77
CA ILE A 274 22.16 7.33 8.33
C ILE A 274 20.69 7.42 7.93
N CYS A 275 20.40 8.22 6.90
CA CYS A 275 19.11 8.22 6.21
C CYS A 275 19.37 8.23 4.71
N LEU A 276 19.01 7.14 4.03
CA LEU A 276 19.11 6.98 2.58
C LEU A 276 17.75 7.17 1.95
N ASP A 277 17.66 7.85 0.81
CA ASP A 277 16.47 7.89 -0.05
C ASP A 277 16.71 6.99 -1.26
N GLY A 278 15.73 6.15 -1.59
CA GLY A 278 15.90 5.10 -2.58
C GLY A 278 14.61 4.46 -3.03
N GLU A 279 14.74 3.40 -3.81
CA GLU A 279 13.63 2.61 -4.34
C GLU A 279 13.78 1.14 -3.93
N ILE A 280 12.73 0.55 -3.37
CA ILE A 280 12.63 -0.89 -3.18
C ILE A 280 12.16 -1.50 -4.50
N LEU A 281 12.95 -2.42 -5.04
CA LEU A 281 12.73 -3.02 -6.36
C LEU A 281 12.67 -4.53 -6.25
N ALA A 282 11.86 -5.17 -7.10
CA ALA A 282 11.93 -6.62 -7.25
C ALA A 282 13.28 -6.99 -7.88
N TRP A 283 13.96 -7.97 -7.28
CA TRP A 283 15.33 -8.32 -7.66
C TRP A 283 15.48 -9.84 -7.71
N GLY A 284 16.08 -10.34 -8.79
CA GLY A 284 16.39 -11.76 -9.00
C GLY A 284 17.88 -12.00 -9.15
N HIS A 285 18.24 -13.23 -9.52
CA HIS A 285 19.63 -13.61 -9.78
C HIS A 285 20.24 -12.78 -10.93
N GLU A 286 19.46 -12.49 -11.97
CA GLU A 286 19.90 -11.72 -13.14
C GLU A 286 19.76 -10.18 -12.97
N GLY A 287 19.29 -9.71 -11.82
CA GLY A 287 19.14 -8.29 -11.52
C GLY A 287 17.69 -7.83 -11.38
N LEU A 288 17.39 -6.62 -11.86
CA LEU A 288 16.08 -6.00 -11.75
C LEU A 288 14.99 -6.88 -12.39
N ARG A 289 13.86 -7.00 -11.70
CA ARG A 289 12.64 -7.64 -12.22
C ARG A 289 11.54 -6.60 -12.37
N SER A 290 10.57 -6.90 -13.24
CA SER A 290 9.42 -6.03 -13.45
C SER A 290 8.61 -5.81 -12.16
N PHE A 291 7.95 -4.66 -12.06
CA PHE A 291 7.14 -4.28 -10.91
C PHE A 291 6.06 -5.30 -10.52
N SER A 292 5.57 -6.12 -11.47
CA SER A 292 4.55 -7.14 -11.15
C SER A 292 5.04 -8.20 -10.17
N HIS A 293 6.36 -8.44 -10.09
CA HIS A 293 6.95 -9.27 -9.05
C HIS A 293 6.84 -8.60 -7.68
N LEU A 294 7.08 -7.29 -7.61
CA LEU A 294 6.91 -6.52 -6.38
C LEU A 294 5.44 -6.45 -5.96
N GLN A 295 4.49 -6.41 -6.91
CA GLN A 295 3.06 -6.46 -6.60
C GLN A 295 2.64 -7.73 -5.85
N LYS A 296 3.35 -8.85 -6.02
CA LYS A 296 3.11 -10.08 -5.24
C LYS A 296 3.51 -9.91 -3.77
N ARG A 297 4.31 -8.90 -3.42
CA ARG A 297 4.67 -8.54 -2.04
C ARG A 297 3.71 -7.52 -1.43
N LEU A 298 3.14 -6.64 -2.25
CA LEU A 298 2.22 -5.58 -1.80
C LEU A 298 1.04 -6.15 -1.00
N GLY A 299 0.72 -5.51 0.12
CA GLY A 299 -0.38 -5.89 1.02
C GLY A 299 -0.10 -7.10 1.92
N ARG A 300 1.07 -7.75 1.79
CA ARG A 300 1.49 -8.84 2.69
C ARG A 300 2.39 -8.29 3.77
N LYS A 301 1.83 -8.05 4.97
CA LYS A 301 2.60 -7.56 6.11
C LYS A 301 3.69 -8.52 6.58
N MET A 302 3.48 -9.84 6.50
CA MET A 302 4.46 -10.84 6.91
C MET A 302 4.59 -11.92 5.84
N PRO A 303 5.39 -11.69 4.78
CA PRO A 303 5.60 -12.68 3.73
C PRO A 303 6.31 -13.93 4.29
N GLY A 304 5.76 -15.12 4.06
CA GLY A 304 6.39 -16.37 4.49
C GLY A 304 7.68 -16.68 3.69
N PRO A 305 8.51 -17.64 4.17
CA PRO A 305 9.83 -17.94 3.59
C PRO A 305 9.80 -18.26 2.09
N SER A 306 8.76 -18.97 1.62
CA SER A 306 8.60 -19.27 0.19
C SER A 306 8.39 -18.02 -0.67
N VAL A 307 7.73 -16.98 -0.14
CA VAL A 307 7.48 -15.74 -0.88
C VAL A 307 8.77 -14.92 -0.95
N LEU A 308 9.46 -14.78 0.18
CA LEU A 308 10.76 -14.09 0.26
C LEU A 308 11.76 -14.69 -0.74
N LYS A 309 11.85 -16.02 -0.81
CA LYS A 309 12.75 -16.71 -1.76
C LYS A 309 12.36 -16.52 -3.23
N LYS A 310 11.07 -16.52 -3.55
CA LYS A 310 10.57 -16.45 -4.96
C LYS A 310 10.52 -15.02 -5.50
N GLU A 311 10.29 -14.05 -4.62
CA GLU A 311 10.13 -12.64 -4.96
C GLU A 311 11.06 -11.77 -4.09
N PRO A 312 12.40 -11.92 -4.23
CA PRO A 312 13.35 -11.12 -3.47
C PRO A 312 13.27 -9.64 -3.86
N VAL A 313 13.71 -8.76 -2.97
CA VAL A 313 13.81 -7.33 -3.25
C VAL A 313 15.22 -6.80 -2.99
N ARG A 314 15.50 -5.62 -3.58
CA ARG A 314 16.71 -4.85 -3.34
C ARG A 314 16.35 -3.38 -3.14
N PHE A 315 16.99 -2.71 -2.20
CA PHE A 315 16.91 -1.25 -2.05
C PHE A 315 18.02 -0.59 -2.87
N LEU A 316 17.66 0.21 -3.88
CA LEU A 316 18.63 1.05 -4.59
C LEU A 316 18.58 2.47 -4.04
N ALA A 317 19.64 2.86 -3.32
CA ALA A 317 19.82 4.21 -2.80
C ALA A 317 20.23 5.17 -3.93
N TYR A 318 19.65 6.36 -3.96
CA TYR A 318 19.99 7.41 -4.91
C TYR A 318 20.20 8.79 -4.27
N ASP A 319 20.05 8.90 -2.95
CA ASP A 319 20.38 10.10 -2.19
C ASP A 319 20.75 9.78 -0.74
N LEU A 320 21.52 10.66 -0.10
CA LEU A 320 21.99 10.58 1.28
C LEU A 320 21.52 11.81 2.04
N LEU A 321 20.55 11.64 2.94
CA LEU A 321 19.89 12.74 3.65
C LEU A 321 20.54 13.02 5.02
N ARG A 322 21.18 12.02 5.62
CA ARG A 322 21.84 12.12 6.92
C ARG A 322 22.99 11.14 7.01
N LEU A 323 24.06 11.53 7.69
CA LEU A 323 25.22 10.68 7.98
C LEU A 323 25.82 11.05 9.33
N ASN A 324 25.99 10.08 10.24
CA ASN A 324 26.64 10.25 11.54
C ASN A 324 26.11 11.46 12.33
N GLY A 325 24.79 11.63 12.46
CA GLY A 325 24.20 12.76 13.19
C GLY A 325 23.91 14.00 12.35
N LYS A 326 24.52 14.13 11.17
CA LYS A 326 24.51 15.38 10.39
C LYS A 326 23.43 15.33 9.30
N ASP A 327 22.49 16.27 9.32
CA ASP A 327 21.54 16.51 8.22
C ASP A 327 22.33 17.05 7.01
N LEU A 328 22.25 16.34 5.88
CA LEU A 328 22.96 16.68 4.65
C LEU A 328 22.05 17.32 3.60
N ARG A 329 20.75 17.50 3.87
CA ARG A 329 19.81 18.01 2.87
C ARG A 329 20.14 19.41 2.37
N THR A 330 20.85 20.22 3.16
CA THR A 330 21.23 21.59 2.83
C THR A 330 22.46 21.70 1.94
N ILE A 331 23.20 20.62 1.70
CA ILE A 331 24.35 20.61 0.78
C ILE A 331 23.95 20.14 -0.62
N PRO A 332 24.70 20.50 -1.69
CA PRO A 332 24.42 20.13 -3.08
C PRO A 332 24.26 18.63 -3.35
N THR A 333 23.44 18.27 -4.32
CA THR A 333 23.18 16.87 -4.74
C THR A 333 24.46 16.13 -5.12
N GLN A 334 25.38 16.78 -5.83
CA GLN A 334 26.67 16.18 -6.19
C GLN A 334 27.51 15.81 -4.96
N GLU A 335 27.55 16.67 -3.93
CA GLU A 335 28.33 16.39 -2.71
C GLU A 335 27.68 15.28 -1.88
N ARG A 336 26.34 15.21 -1.85
CA ARG A 336 25.62 14.09 -1.23
C ARG A 336 25.89 12.78 -1.98
N ARG A 337 25.98 12.85 -3.31
CA ARG A 337 26.27 11.71 -4.18
C ARG A 337 27.67 11.13 -3.94
N GLU A 338 28.70 11.97 -3.91
CA GLU A 338 30.08 11.53 -3.62
C GLU A 338 30.18 10.83 -2.26
N LYS A 339 29.52 11.39 -1.24
CA LYS A 339 29.46 10.75 0.10
C LYS A 339 28.71 9.43 0.07
N LEU A 340 27.62 9.35 -0.68
CA LEU A 340 26.85 8.12 -0.85
C LEU A 340 27.71 7.03 -1.53
N GLU A 341 28.44 7.38 -2.59
CA GLU A 341 29.36 6.47 -3.28
C GLU A 341 30.42 5.91 -2.35
N GLY A 342 31.10 6.76 -1.57
CA GLY A 342 32.11 6.30 -0.60
C GLY A 342 31.56 5.38 0.49
N ILE A 343 30.28 5.51 0.86
CA ILE A 343 29.63 4.56 1.80
C ILE A 343 29.45 3.19 1.13
N PHE A 344 29.02 3.18 -0.13
CA PHE A 344 28.71 1.95 -0.87
C PHE A 344 29.95 1.15 -1.28
N GLU A 345 31.14 1.75 -1.33
CA GLU A 345 32.41 1.03 -1.50
C GLU A 345 32.67 -0.02 -0.40
N GLY A 346 32.19 0.24 0.83
CA GLY A 346 32.37 -0.65 1.97
C GLY A 346 31.24 -1.66 2.20
N ILE A 347 30.16 -1.62 1.41
CA ILE A 347 28.97 -2.47 1.61
C ILE A 347 29.13 -3.79 0.83
N PRO A 348 28.99 -4.96 1.49
CA PRO A 348 29.03 -6.23 0.79
C PRO A 348 27.96 -6.38 -0.30
N LEU A 349 28.37 -6.78 -1.52
CA LEU A 349 27.50 -6.86 -2.70
C LEU A 349 26.32 -7.84 -2.59
N HIS A 350 26.44 -8.84 -1.69
CA HIS A 350 25.41 -9.86 -1.46
C HIS A 350 24.22 -9.35 -0.66
N LEU A 351 24.36 -8.21 0.05
CA LEU A 351 23.27 -7.61 0.80
C LEU A 351 22.21 -7.06 -0.16
N PRO A 352 20.93 -7.03 0.24
CA PRO A 352 19.83 -6.56 -0.60
C PRO A 352 19.75 -5.03 -0.64
N ILE A 353 20.90 -4.37 -0.76
CA ILE A 353 21.06 -2.94 -0.93
C ILE A 353 22.05 -2.66 -2.06
N GLY A 354 21.88 -1.56 -2.79
CA GLY A 354 22.79 -1.15 -3.86
C GLY A 354 22.70 0.35 -4.12
N LEU A 355 23.64 0.85 -4.90
CA LEU A 355 23.65 2.23 -5.36
C LEU A 355 22.95 2.33 -6.71
N SER A 356 22.08 3.30 -6.88
CA SER A 356 21.48 3.64 -8.17
C SER A 356 22.59 4.16 -9.11
N PRO A 357 22.81 3.54 -10.29
CA PRO A 357 23.81 4.02 -11.24
C PRO A 357 23.46 5.40 -11.80
N VAL A 358 24.48 6.27 -11.86
CA VAL A 358 24.44 7.50 -12.65
C VAL A 358 24.76 7.15 -14.10
N ILE A 359 24.01 7.73 -15.02
CA ILE A 359 24.19 7.54 -16.45
C ILE A 359 25.08 8.68 -16.94
N GLU A 360 26.29 8.35 -17.38
CA GLU A 360 27.27 9.31 -17.87
C GLU A 360 27.19 9.42 -19.40
N LEU A 361 26.59 10.51 -19.87
CA LEU A 361 26.51 10.87 -21.29
C LEU A 361 26.69 12.39 -21.43
N ASN A 362 27.17 12.83 -22.58
CA ASN A 362 27.58 14.23 -22.79
C ASN A 362 26.53 15.07 -23.53
N THR A 363 25.47 14.47 -24.08
CA THR A 363 24.47 15.19 -24.89
C THR A 363 23.03 14.77 -24.56
N TRP A 364 22.09 15.70 -24.72
CA TRP A 364 20.67 15.43 -24.53
C TRP A 364 20.12 14.44 -25.56
N GLU A 365 20.67 14.39 -26.77
CA GLU A 365 20.33 13.43 -27.81
C GLU A 365 20.71 12.00 -27.39
N ALA A 366 21.88 11.83 -26.77
CA ALA A 366 22.30 10.54 -26.24
C ALA A 366 21.39 10.09 -25.09
N PHE A 367 21.04 10.98 -24.15
CA PHE A 367 20.06 10.68 -23.11
C PHE A 367 18.67 10.37 -23.65
N THR A 368 18.25 11.06 -24.72
CA THR A 368 16.96 10.79 -25.39
C THR A 368 16.95 9.37 -25.96
N THR A 369 18.01 8.97 -26.67
CA THR A 369 18.18 7.61 -27.19
C THR A 369 18.19 6.59 -26.05
N MET A 370 18.94 6.87 -24.98
CA MET A 370 19.04 5.98 -23.82
C MET A 370 17.70 5.81 -23.09
N ARG A 371 16.91 6.88 -22.97
CA ARG A 371 15.55 6.84 -22.40
C ARG A 371 14.64 5.86 -23.14
N MET A 372 14.83 5.65 -24.44
CA MET A 372 14.02 4.69 -25.22
C MET A 372 14.26 3.23 -24.81
N GLU A 373 15.38 2.91 -24.17
CA GLU A 373 15.66 1.58 -23.62
C GLU A 373 14.89 1.27 -22.33
N SER A 374 14.16 2.24 -21.76
CA SER A 374 13.52 2.11 -20.45
C SER A 374 12.62 0.87 -20.35
N ARG A 375 11.85 0.55 -21.41
CA ARG A 375 10.97 -0.63 -21.43
C ARG A 375 11.75 -1.93 -21.33
N LYS A 376 12.79 -2.09 -22.17
CA LYS A 376 13.67 -3.26 -22.17
C LYS A 376 14.38 -3.43 -20.82
N ARG A 377 14.67 -2.32 -20.15
CA ARG A 377 15.32 -2.30 -18.82
C ARG A 377 14.34 -2.45 -17.67
N GLY A 378 13.03 -2.46 -17.90
CA GLY A 378 12.03 -2.54 -16.84
C GLY A 378 11.94 -1.29 -15.95
N VAL A 379 12.28 -0.11 -16.47
CA VAL A 379 12.23 1.19 -15.77
C VAL A 379 11.28 2.15 -16.49
N GLU A 380 10.88 3.25 -15.83
CA GLU A 380 9.85 4.15 -16.35
C GLU A 380 10.38 5.28 -17.25
N GLY A 381 11.70 5.47 -17.32
CA GLY A 381 12.33 6.64 -17.94
C GLY A 381 13.61 7.05 -17.23
N LEU A 382 13.88 8.36 -17.23
CA LEU A 382 15.01 8.98 -16.53
C LEU A 382 14.55 9.92 -15.42
N MET A 383 15.36 10.03 -14.37
CA MET A 383 15.31 11.08 -13.36
C MET A 383 16.45 12.06 -13.63
N LEU A 384 16.12 13.35 -13.70
CA LEU A 384 17.09 14.43 -13.88
C LEU A 384 17.14 15.22 -12.58
N LYS A 385 18.32 15.32 -11.96
CA LYS A 385 18.53 16.06 -10.71
C LYS A 385 19.57 17.15 -10.93
N GLU A 386 19.24 18.40 -10.66
CA GLU A 386 20.21 19.50 -10.79
C GLU A 386 21.32 19.33 -9.73
N LYS A 387 22.59 19.29 -10.15
CA LYS A 387 23.71 18.88 -9.29
C LYS A 387 23.97 19.82 -8.12
N LYS A 388 23.75 21.13 -8.30
CA LYS A 388 23.99 22.15 -7.27
C LYS A 388 22.82 22.31 -6.30
N SER A 389 21.70 21.64 -6.56
CA SER A 389 20.47 21.76 -5.79
C SER A 389 20.55 21.06 -4.44
N VAL A 390 19.89 21.67 -3.46
CA VAL A 390 19.66 21.09 -2.13
C VAL A 390 18.44 20.16 -2.14
N TYR A 391 18.37 19.24 -1.18
CA TYR A 391 17.20 18.36 -1.03
C TYR A 391 16.04 19.13 -0.39
N GLN A 392 15.00 19.41 -1.18
CA GLN A 392 13.85 20.20 -0.76
C GLN A 392 12.64 19.33 -0.46
N SER A 393 11.83 19.72 0.52
CA SER A 393 10.59 19.01 0.85
C SER A 393 9.48 19.37 -0.14
N GLY A 394 8.77 18.36 -0.64
CA GLY A 394 7.68 18.57 -1.58
C GLY A 394 8.14 18.77 -3.01
N ARG A 395 7.29 19.35 -3.86
CA ARG A 395 7.57 19.53 -5.29
C ARG A 395 8.06 20.95 -5.55
N VAL A 396 9.34 21.08 -5.89
CA VAL A 396 9.93 22.34 -6.34
C VAL A 396 10.36 22.23 -7.79
N LYS A 397 9.94 23.20 -8.62
CA LYS A 397 10.26 23.24 -10.05
C LYS A 397 11.74 23.58 -10.23
N GLY A 398 12.39 23.01 -11.25
CA GLY A 398 13.79 23.29 -11.57
C GLY A 398 14.81 22.44 -10.82
N VAL A 399 14.41 21.70 -9.78
CA VAL A 399 15.32 20.89 -8.97
C VAL A 399 15.38 19.46 -9.51
N TRP A 400 14.25 18.75 -9.49
CA TRP A 400 14.16 17.37 -9.98
C TRP A 400 13.07 17.23 -11.05
N TYR A 401 13.39 16.55 -12.15
CA TYR A 401 12.46 16.18 -13.20
C TYR A 401 12.35 14.68 -13.37
N LYS A 402 11.13 14.21 -13.67
CA LYS A 402 10.88 12.86 -14.19
C LYS A 402 10.65 12.96 -15.70
N TRP A 403 11.53 12.34 -16.47
CA TRP A 403 11.47 12.30 -17.92
C TRP A 403 11.09 10.88 -18.36
N LYS A 404 9.78 10.61 -18.31
CA LYS A 404 9.21 9.29 -18.62
C LYS A 404 9.15 9.06 -20.13
N ILE A 405 9.09 7.80 -20.53
CA ILE A 405 8.62 7.43 -21.88
C ILE A 405 7.09 7.56 -21.97
N GLU A 406 6.61 7.73 -23.19
CA GLU A 406 5.19 7.80 -23.49
C GLU A 406 4.52 6.44 -23.24
N PRO A 407 3.27 6.41 -22.72
CA PRO A 407 2.53 5.15 -22.59
C PRO A 407 2.22 4.58 -23.98
N TYR A 408 1.96 3.27 -24.04
CA TYR A 408 1.27 2.70 -25.19
C TYR A 408 -0.19 3.14 -25.20
N LEU A 409 -0.78 3.21 -26.39
CA LEU A 409 -2.19 3.52 -26.60
C LEU A 409 -2.83 2.38 -27.39
N ALA A 410 -4.03 1.99 -26.98
CA ALA A 410 -4.88 1.11 -27.78
C ALA A 410 -6.36 1.43 -27.54
N ASP A 411 -7.16 1.38 -28.59
CA ASP A 411 -8.60 1.55 -28.56
C ASP A 411 -9.28 0.25 -28.14
N MET A 412 -10.21 0.32 -27.20
CA MET A 412 -10.90 -0.84 -26.63
C MET A 412 -12.37 -0.53 -26.36
N VAL A 413 -13.21 -1.57 -26.36
CA VAL A 413 -14.65 -1.43 -26.10
C VAL A 413 -15.03 -1.87 -24.68
N VAL A 414 -15.97 -1.19 -24.04
CA VAL A 414 -16.54 -1.61 -22.75
C VAL A 414 -17.46 -2.81 -22.95
N VAL A 415 -17.17 -3.93 -22.27
CA VAL A 415 -18.01 -5.14 -22.28
C VAL A 415 -18.70 -5.43 -20.95
N SER A 416 -18.21 -4.84 -19.86
CA SER A 416 -18.87 -4.90 -18.57
C SER A 416 -18.48 -3.73 -17.67
N ALA A 417 -19.32 -3.46 -16.67
CA ALA A 417 -19.06 -2.44 -15.68
C ALA A 417 -19.44 -2.91 -14.27
N GLN A 418 -18.80 -2.31 -13.27
CA GLN A 418 -19.07 -2.51 -11.86
C GLN A 418 -19.26 -1.16 -11.17
N LEU A 419 -20.06 -1.14 -10.10
CA LEU A 419 -20.18 0.03 -9.23
C LEU A 419 -18.81 0.35 -8.61
N GLY A 420 -18.51 1.65 -8.52
CA GLY A 420 -17.30 2.13 -7.88
C GLY A 420 -17.29 1.95 -6.37
N HIS A 421 -16.33 2.59 -5.73
CA HIS A 421 -16.21 2.62 -4.27
C HIS A 421 -16.19 4.06 -3.74
N GLY A 422 -16.45 4.23 -2.45
CA GLY A 422 -16.46 5.54 -1.79
C GLY A 422 -17.46 6.51 -2.42
N LYS A 423 -17.01 7.71 -2.80
CA LYS A 423 -17.86 8.76 -3.40
C LYS A 423 -18.59 8.34 -4.69
N ARG A 424 -18.12 7.27 -5.35
CA ARG A 424 -18.69 6.73 -6.59
C ARG A 424 -19.40 5.38 -6.38
N ALA A 425 -19.72 5.02 -5.13
CA ALA A 425 -20.35 3.74 -4.81
C ALA A 425 -21.68 3.48 -5.55
N ASN A 426 -22.37 4.55 -5.97
CA ASN A 426 -23.63 4.46 -6.70
C ASN A 426 -23.49 4.59 -8.23
N LEU A 427 -22.27 4.74 -8.76
CA LEU A 427 -22.01 4.92 -10.20
C LEU A 427 -21.25 3.72 -10.76
N TYR A 428 -21.63 3.26 -11.94
CA TYR A 428 -20.82 2.33 -12.73
C TYR A 428 -19.57 3.05 -13.25
N SER A 429 -18.47 2.94 -12.49
CA SER A 429 -17.21 3.64 -12.77
C SER A 429 -15.99 2.72 -12.92
N ASP A 430 -16.20 1.40 -12.79
CA ASP A 430 -15.17 0.38 -12.99
C ASP A 430 -15.49 -0.40 -14.28
N TYR A 431 -14.72 -0.19 -15.35
CA TYR A 431 -15.02 -0.74 -16.68
C TYR A 431 -14.07 -1.86 -17.06
N SER A 432 -14.61 -2.98 -17.54
CA SER A 432 -13.82 -4.03 -18.18
C SER A 432 -13.82 -3.81 -19.69
N LEU A 433 -12.62 -3.72 -20.26
CA LEU A 433 -12.39 -3.35 -21.65
C LEU A 433 -11.88 -4.54 -22.45
N ALA A 434 -12.35 -4.65 -23.68
CA ALA A 434 -12.11 -5.78 -24.56
C ALA A 434 -11.66 -5.34 -25.95
N VAL A 435 -11.03 -6.30 -26.63
CA VAL A 435 -10.63 -6.27 -28.04
C VAL A 435 -11.19 -7.51 -28.74
N LEU A 436 -11.19 -7.54 -30.07
CA LEU A 436 -11.56 -8.72 -30.83
C LEU A 436 -10.40 -9.72 -30.87
N ASN A 437 -10.68 -11.01 -30.68
CA ASN A 437 -9.73 -12.07 -30.97
C ASN A 437 -9.82 -12.54 -32.43
N GLU A 438 -8.98 -13.49 -32.82
CA GLU A 438 -8.88 -14.04 -34.17
C GLU A 438 -10.19 -14.71 -34.64
N SER A 439 -11.06 -15.09 -33.69
CA SER A 439 -12.39 -15.67 -33.96
C SER A 439 -13.52 -14.63 -33.97
N GLY A 440 -13.22 -13.33 -33.91
CA GLY A 440 -14.20 -12.25 -33.86
C GLY A 440 -14.97 -12.16 -32.54
N LYS A 441 -14.45 -12.73 -31.45
CA LYS A 441 -15.07 -12.67 -30.12
C LYS A 441 -14.42 -11.61 -29.25
N TRP A 442 -15.26 -10.87 -28.51
CA TRP A 442 -14.80 -9.93 -27.49
C TRP A 442 -14.09 -10.64 -26.35
N VAL A 443 -12.83 -10.25 -26.10
CA VAL A 443 -12.03 -10.76 -24.98
C VAL A 443 -11.51 -9.62 -24.12
N THR A 444 -11.78 -9.68 -22.82
CA THR A 444 -11.32 -8.65 -21.88
C THR A 444 -9.80 -8.68 -21.73
N VAL A 445 -9.17 -7.53 -21.92
CA VAL A 445 -7.72 -7.34 -21.77
C VAL A 445 -7.35 -6.37 -20.66
N ALA A 446 -8.31 -5.54 -20.21
CA ALA A 446 -8.04 -4.52 -19.21
C ALA A 446 -9.25 -4.23 -18.31
N LYS A 447 -8.96 -3.64 -17.14
CA LYS A 447 -9.94 -2.96 -16.30
C LYS A 447 -9.46 -1.55 -16.00
N ALA A 448 -10.28 -0.54 -16.26
CA ALA A 448 -9.93 0.86 -16.04
C ALA A 448 -11.03 1.59 -15.25
N TYR A 449 -10.61 2.50 -14.37
CA TYR A 449 -11.49 3.21 -13.42
C TYR A 449 -11.14 4.70 -13.26
N SER A 450 -10.19 5.18 -14.05
CA SER A 450 -9.69 6.56 -14.01
C SER A 450 -9.47 7.09 -15.43
N GLY A 451 -9.43 8.41 -15.57
CA GLY A 451 -9.21 9.10 -16.84
C GLY A 451 -10.44 9.88 -17.35
N LEU A 452 -11.62 9.62 -16.82
CA LEU A 452 -12.84 10.35 -17.16
C LEU A 452 -13.11 11.51 -16.19
N SER A 453 -13.65 12.60 -16.73
CA SER A 453 -14.27 13.67 -15.95
C SER A 453 -15.56 13.20 -15.26
N ASN A 454 -16.01 13.91 -14.22
CA ASN A 454 -17.27 13.55 -13.53
C ASN A 454 -18.47 13.54 -14.49
N LYS A 455 -18.52 14.48 -15.43
CA LYS A 455 -19.56 14.55 -16.46
C LYS A 455 -19.57 13.30 -17.36
N GLU A 456 -18.40 12.86 -17.81
CA GLU A 456 -18.29 11.65 -18.64
C GLU A 456 -18.68 10.40 -17.85
N ILE A 457 -18.31 10.29 -16.56
CA ILE A 457 -18.70 9.16 -15.71
C ILE A 457 -20.22 9.04 -15.61
N GLU A 458 -20.93 10.16 -15.44
CA GLU A 458 -22.40 10.17 -15.40
C GLU A 458 -23.03 9.79 -16.75
N GLU A 459 -22.44 10.24 -17.86
CA GLU A 459 -22.85 9.81 -19.20
C GLU A 459 -22.69 8.30 -19.39
N VAL A 460 -21.55 7.75 -19.00
CA VAL A 460 -21.27 6.31 -19.10
C VAL A 460 -22.17 5.51 -18.16
N ASP A 461 -22.39 5.94 -16.91
CA ASP A 461 -23.30 5.26 -15.97
C ASP A 461 -24.72 5.16 -16.54
N ARG A 462 -25.22 6.27 -17.12
CA ARG A 462 -26.54 6.30 -17.77
C ARG A 462 -26.61 5.33 -18.95
N PHE A 463 -25.56 5.26 -19.76
CA PHE A 463 -25.48 4.30 -20.86
C PHE A 463 -25.49 2.86 -20.34
N VAL A 464 -24.63 2.55 -19.36
CA VAL A 464 -24.49 1.22 -18.76
C VAL A 464 -25.84 0.72 -18.25
N ARG A 465 -26.56 1.54 -17.47
CA ARG A 465 -27.88 1.17 -16.93
C ARG A 465 -28.92 0.84 -17.99
N LYS A 466 -28.89 1.53 -19.12
CA LYS A 466 -29.82 1.31 -20.24
C LYS A 466 -29.44 0.11 -21.10
N ASN A 467 -28.19 -0.37 -21.02
CA ASN A 467 -27.62 -1.37 -21.92
C ASN A 467 -27.05 -2.59 -21.18
N ILE A 468 -27.61 -2.95 -20.03
CA ILE A 468 -27.20 -4.15 -19.28
C ILE A 468 -27.65 -5.40 -20.05
N THR A 469 -26.71 -6.29 -20.35
CA THR A 469 -26.97 -7.57 -21.05
C THR A 469 -27.02 -8.77 -20.11
N GLY A 470 -26.53 -8.63 -18.87
CA GLY A 470 -26.54 -9.71 -17.88
C GLY A 470 -25.91 -9.32 -16.55
N LYS A 471 -26.07 -10.18 -15.54
CA LYS A 471 -25.57 -9.98 -14.17
C LYS A 471 -24.70 -11.16 -13.75
N PHE A 472 -23.46 -10.87 -13.32
CA PHE A 472 -22.50 -11.86 -12.85
C PHE A 472 -21.93 -11.40 -11.50
N GLY A 473 -22.60 -11.76 -10.42
CA GLY A 473 -22.32 -11.22 -9.09
C GLY A 473 -22.38 -9.68 -9.05
N PRO A 474 -21.30 -8.98 -8.66
CA PRO A 474 -21.27 -7.52 -8.63
C PRO A 474 -21.11 -6.87 -10.02
N VAL A 475 -20.74 -7.64 -11.05
CA VAL A 475 -20.46 -7.15 -12.41
C VAL A 475 -21.74 -7.15 -13.24
N ARG A 476 -21.88 -6.16 -14.14
CA ARG A 476 -22.93 -6.10 -15.17
C ARG A 476 -22.30 -6.22 -16.54
N GLY A 477 -22.78 -7.17 -17.35
CA GLY A 477 -22.48 -7.19 -18.78
C GLY A 477 -23.12 -5.98 -19.45
N VAL A 478 -22.43 -5.36 -20.39
CA VAL A 478 -22.87 -4.14 -21.09
C VAL A 478 -22.77 -4.37 -22.59
N LYS A 479 -23.70 -3.81 -23.36
CA LYS A 479 -23.63 -3.82 -24.82
C LYS A 479 -22.33 -3.14 -25.29
N PRO A 480 -21.50 -3.80 -26.14
CA PRO A 480 -20.19 -3.29 -26.53
C PRO A 480 -20.31 -2.16 -27.56
N GLU A 481 -20.61 -0.94 -27.11
CA GLU A 481 -20.71 0.24 -27.96
C GLU A 481 -19.76 1.38 -27.57
N LEU A 482 -19.36 1.44 -26.30
CA LEU A 482 -18.52 2.52 -25.81
C LEU A 482 -17.04 2.21 -26.08
N VAL A 483 -16.42 3.01 -26.96
CA VAL A 483 -15.00 2.89 -27.30
C VAL A 483 -14.16 3.93 -26.56
N PHE A 484 -13.07 3.48 -25.95
CA PHE A 484 -12.11 4.32 -25.25
C PHE A 484 -10.70 4.03 -25.73
N GLU A 485 -9.90 5.09 -25.86
CA GLU A 485 -8.46 4.98 -26.05
C GLU A 485 -7.82 4.81 -24.67
N ILE A 486 -7.05 3.75 -24.50
CA ILE A 486 -6.50 3.32 -23.22
C ILE A 486 -4.99 3.47 -23.24
N ALA A 487 -4.49 4.24 -22.27
CA ALA A 487 -3.06 4.37 -22.01
C ALA A 487 -2.59 3.31 -21.02
N PHE A 488 -1.51 2.59 -21.34
CA PHE A 488 -0.92 1.56 -20.49
C PHE A 488 0.61 1.57 -20.59
N GLU A 489 1.29 1.03 -19.57
CA GLU A 489 2.75 1.08 -19.46
C GLU A 489 3.43 -0.18 -20.00
N GLY A 490 2.67 -1.25 -20.26
CA GLY A 490 3.18 -2.50 -20.82
C GLY A 490 2.13 -3.62 -20.80
N VAL A 491 2.49 -4.76 -21.36
CA VAL A 491 1.63 -5.96 -21.45
C VAL A 491 2.38 -7.17 -20.92
N GLN A 492 1.71 -7.99 -20.11
CA GLN A 492 2.28 -9.22 -19.55
C GLN A 492 1.45 -10.44 -19.95
N ALA A 493 2.11 -11.57 -20.16
CA ALA A 493 1.44 -12.85 -20.30
C ALA A 493 0.70 -13.23 -19.01
N SER A 494 -0.51 -13.79 -19.13
CA SER A 494 -1.34 -14.11 -17.98
C SER A 494 -2.26 -15.30 -18.24
N GLY A 495 -1.99 -16.43 -17.58
CA GLY A 495 -2.89 -17.60 -17.57
C GLY A 495 -4.22 -17.37 -16.83
N ARG A 496 -4.36 -16.30 -16.05
CA ARG A 496 -5.60 -15.96 -15.33
C ARG A 496 -6.66 -15.32 -16.23
N HIS A 497 -6.26 -14.67 -17.32
CA HIS A 497 -7.15 -13.90 -18.19
C HIS A 497 -7.39 -14.68 -19.47
N LYS A 498 -8.65 -14.74 -19.94
CA LYS A 498 -9.02 -15.48 -21.17
C LYS A 498 -8.30 -14.97 -22.42
N SER A 499 -7.89 -13.72 -22.44
CA SER A 499 -7.08 -13.10 -23.49
C SER A 499 -5.64 -13.61 -23.54
N GLY A 500 -5.17 -14.25 -22.45
CA GLY A 500 -3.78 -14.63 -22.26
C GLY A 500 -2.85 -13.48 -21.86
N VAL A 501 -3.38 -12.26 -21.68
CA VAL A 501 -2.60 -11.05 -21.39
C VAL A 501 -3.22 -10.21 -20.28
N ALA A 502 -2.40 -9.38 -19.64
CA ALA A 502 -2.81 -8.36 -18.69
C ALA A 502 -2.11 -7.03 -19.00
N LEU A 503 -2.88 -5.95 -19.15
CA LEU A 503 -2.32 -4.60 -19.30
C LEU A 503 -1.85 -4.03 -17.97
N ARG A 504 -0.73 -3.33 -18.00
CA ARG A 504 -0.15 -2.67 -16.84
C ARG A 504 -0.59 -1.21 -16.74
N PHE A 505 -1.14 -0.84 -15.58
CA PHE A 505 -1.69 0.50 -15.29
C PHE A 505 -2.59 1.08 -16.39
N PRO A 506 -3.57 0.32 -16.89
CA PRO A 506 -4.51 0.82 -17.88
C PRO A 506 -5.33 1.98 -17.30
N ARG A 507 -5.39 3.09 -18.04
CA ARG A 507 -6.22 4.25 -17.72
C ARG A 507 -6.87 4.77 -18.99
N ILE A 508 -8.04 5.35 -18.87
CA ILE A 508 -8.71 5.97 -20.01
C ILE A 508 -7.93 7.23 -20.39
N HIS A 509 -7.46 7.31 -21.63
CA HIS A 509 -6.83 8.50 -22.18
C HIS A 509 -7.90 9.48 -22.67
N ARG A 510 -8.86 8.97 -23.46
CA ARG A 510 -10.01 9.73 -23.96
C ARG A 510 -11.14 8.82 -24.44
N TRP A 511 -12.35 9.37 -24.50
CA TRP A 511 -13.50 8.73 -25.13
C TRP A 511 -13.44 8.89 -26.65
N ARG A 512 -13.38 7.76 -27.38
CA ARG A 512 -13.39 7.71 -28.84
C ARG A 512 -14.81 7.71 -29.39
N LYS A 513 -15.51 8.84 -29.23
CA LYS A 513 -16.85 9.04 -29.83
C LYS A 513 -16.81 9.04 -31.37
N ASP A 514 -15.62 9.13 -31.94
CA ASP A 514 -15.31 9.08 -33.36
C ASP A 514 -15.18 7.65 -33.92
N LYS A 515 -15.06 6.62 -33.08
CA LYS A 515 -14.88 5.23 -33.50
C LYS A 515 -16.07 4.35 -33.19
N LYS A 516 -16.34 3.40 -34.08
CA LYS A 516 -17.27 2.28 -33.84
C LYS A 516 -16.57 1.13 -33.10
N PRO A 517 -17.32 0.26 -32.42
CA PRO A 517 -16.77 -0.88 -31.69
C PRO A 517 -15.88 -1.78 -32.56
N GLU A 518 -16.19 -1.96 -33.83
CA GLU A 518 -15.45 -2.83 -34.73
C GLU A 518 -14.08 -2.24 -35.16
N GLU A 519 -13.83 -0.96 -34.86
CA GLU A 519 -12.60 -0.24 -35.20
C GLU A 519 -11.58 -0.17 -34.04
N VAL A 520 -11.82 -0.93 -32.97
CA VAL A 520 -10.87 -1.10 -31.87
C VAL A 520 -9.68 -1.95 -32.31
N ASP A 521 -8.58 -1.84 -31.56
CA ASP A 521 -7.44 -2.72 -31.78
C ASP A 521 -7.84 -4.19 -31.50
N ASP A 522 -7.11 -5.13 -32.11
CA ASP A 522 -7.34 -6.55 -31.92
C ASP A 522 -6.37 -7.17 -30.89
N LEU A 523 -6.64 -8.43 -30.52
CA LEU A 523 -5.83 -9.15 -29.55
C LEU A 523 -4.39 -9.37 -30.03
N GLU A 524 -4.17 -9.48 -31.34
CA GLU A 524 -2.84 -9.63 -31.92
C GLU A 524 -2.01 -8.36 -31.70
N THR A 525 -2.58 -7.19 -31.95
CA THR A 525 -1.99 -5.88 -31.65
C THR A 525 -1.64 -5.76 -30.17
N ILE A 526 -2.54 -6.16 -29.28
CA ILE A 526 -2.27 -6.17 -27.83
C ILE A 526 -1.11 -7.12 -27.47
N ARG A 527 -1.05 -8.31 -28.07
CA ARG A 527 0.05 -9.26 -27.87
C ARG A 527 1.36 -8.77 -28.48
N GLY A 528 1.33 -7.98 -29.56
CA GLY A 528 2.50 -7.35 -30.16
C GLY A 528 3.25 -6.47 -29.16
N TYR A 529 2.53 -5.75 -28.29
CA TYR A 529 3.15 -4.99 -27.19
C TYR A 529 3.83 -5.87 -26.13
N ALA A 530 3.41 -7.13 -25.97
CA ALA A 530 4.11 -8.10 -25.12
C ALA A 530 5.40 -8.62 -25.79
N GLY A 531 5.36 -8.88 -27.11
CA GLY A 531 6.50 -9.38 -27.90
C GLY A 531 7.63 -8.37 -28.08
N MET A 532 7.34 -7.06 -27.99
CA MET A 532 8.37 -6.00 -27.95
C MET A 532 9.23 -6.01 -26.66
N SER A 533 8.91 -6.89 -25.71
CA SER A 533 9.56 -6.94 -24.40
C SER A 533 10.51 -8.13 -24.20
N GLU A 534 10.58 -9.15 -25.08
CA GLU A 534 11.64 -10.19 -25.05
C GLU A 534 11.52 -11.26 -26.18
N ILE A 535 12.60 -11.51 -26.94
CA ILE A 535 12.94 -12.82 -27.55
C ILE A 535 14.47 -13.00 -27.55
N LYS A 536 14.97 -14.10 -26.97
CA LYS A 536 16.26 -14.74 -27.32
C LYS A 536 16.04 -16.24 -27.48
N GLU A 537 16.61 -16.81 -28.53
CA GLU A 537 16.66 -18.25 -28.80
C GLU A 537 17.98 -18.82 -28.24
N VAL A 538 17.93 -19.93 -27.49
CA VAL A 538 19.12 -20.69 -27.06
C VAL A 538 18.82 -22.19 -27.24
N ASP A 539 19.65 -22.88 -28.03
CA ASP A 539 19.71 -24.35 -28.18
C ASP A 539 18.38 -25.08 -28.46
N GLY A 540 17.55 -24.54 -29.36
CA GLY A 540 16.42 -25.29 -29.96
C GLY A 540 15.28 -25.65 -29.01
N LYS A 541 15.19 -25.05 -27.81
CA LYS A 541 14.08 -25.21 -26.87
C LYS A 541 13.36 -23.86 -26.66
N LYS A 542 12.03 -23.85 -26.79
CA LYS A 542 11.21 -22.67 -26.46
C LYS A 542 11.02 -22.57 -24.94
N ILE A 543 11.65 -21.56 -24.36
CA ILE A 543 11.51 -21.17 -22.94
C ILE A 543 10.93 -19.75 -22.89
N ASP A 544 10.12 -19.44 -21.88
CA ASP A 544 9.66 -18.06 -21.69
C ASP A 544 10.73 -17.19 -21.00
N ALA A 545 10.50 -15.88 -21.03
CA ALA A 545 11.24 -14.82 -20.33
C ALA A 545 11.50 -15.07 -18.83
N SER A 546 10.77 -16.01 -18.23
CA SER A 546 10.79 -16.32 -16.81
C SER A 546 11.49 -17.65 -16.52
N GLY A 547 12.16 -18.25 -17.51
CA GLY A 547 12.85 -19.54 -17.37
C GLY A 547 11.91 -20.73 -17.22
N ASN A 548 10.61 -20.57 -17.54
CA ASN A 548 9.69 -21.69 -17.53
C ASN A 548 9.82 -22.47 -18.85
N LEU A 549 9.91 -23.79 -18.73
CA LEU A 549 9.71 -24.69 -19.85
C LEU A 549 8.28 -24.52 -20.38
N MET A 550 8.16 -24.07 -21.62
CA MET A 550 6.89 -24.10 -22.35
C MET A 550 6.61 -25.55 -22.73
N LEU A 551 5.96 -26.29 -21.83
CA LEU A 551 5.36 -27.57 -22.17
C LEU A 551 4.09 -27.26 -22.97
N PHE A 552 4.24 -27.08 -24.29
CA PHE A 552 3.43 -27.57 -25.41
C PHE A 552 4.01 -27.04 -26.72
#